data_AF-A0A7S0Q4S0-F1
#
_entry.id   AF-A0A7S0Q4S0-F1
#
_cell.length_a   1.000
_cell.length_b   1.000
_cell.length_c   1.000
_cell.angle_alpha   90.00
_cell.angle_beta   90.00
_cell.angle_gamma   90.00
#
_symmetry.space_group_name_H-M   'P 1'
#
loop_
_entity.id
_entity.type
_entity.pdbx_description
1 polymer ?
#
loop_
_entity_poly.entity_id
_entity_poly.type
_entity_poly.pdbx_seq_one_letter_code
_entity_poly.pdbx_strand_id
1 'polypeptide(L)'
;MAAGLSSGVEAVRDRLRGSLWGLFIADALAAPTHWFYGGEPSVRRAYGGRLSGYIKPNFELAGSIMNKSNTGGAGRGSYGGDIIGTVINHGKKQYWAPGKSVHYHCTLEAGENTLEASLVRVLVRCITKNGGAFDADLFQKEYMDFMTMPGSHNDCYASTCHRMFFENRMNGVPPRQCPSNDGHNVDTIDGLVLPTAVALATISLPPAQAIDAIKACVGVTRHSAALNEFAAGWGQLLRSIVSGVPLIEAAQGACRESRALSCAAREVSTGRFNPVVA
;
A
#
# COMPACT_ATOMS: atom_id res chain seq x y z
N MET A 1 -12.04 -1.25 39.85
CA MET A 1 -12.23 -0.44 38.62
C MET A 1 -10.92 -0.18 37.85
N ALA A 2 -9.78 0.11 38.48
CA ALA A 2 -8.51 0.34 37.76
C ALA A 2 -7.96 -0.86 36.96
N ALA A 3 -8.12 -2.09 37.48
CA ALA A 3 -7.63 -3.31 36.80
C ALA A 3 -8.33 -3.57 35.45
N GLY A 4 -9.62 -3.28 35.33
CA GLY A 4 -10.40 -3.47 34.10
C GLY A 4 -10.15 -2.40 33.03
N LEU A 5 -9.74 -1.19 33.42
CA LEU A 5 -9.29 -0.15 32.49
C LEU A 5 -7.87 -0.46 31.96
N SER A 6 -7.00 -1.02 32.81
CA SER A 6 -5.64 -1.42 32.40
C SER A 6 -5.63 -2.58 31.40
N SER A 7 -6.55 -3.55 31.54
CA SER A 7 -6.65 -4.69 30.61
C SER A 7 -7.16 -4.28 29.23
N GLY A 8 -8.08 -3.29 29.15
CA GLY A 8 -8.57 -2.75 27.87
C GLY A 8 -7.49 -2.00 27.10
N VAL A 9 -6.69 -1.18 27.78
CA VAL A 9 -5.57 -0.44 27.14
C VAL A 9 -4.48 -1.39 26.64
N GLU A 10 -4.15 -2.43 27.41
CA GLU A 10 -3.13 -3.41 26.99
C GLU A 10 -3.61 -4.22 25.78
N ALA A 11 -4.89 -4.61 25.74
CA ALA A 11 -5.47 -5.31 24.59
C ALA A 11 -5.47 -4.45 23.31
N VAL A 12 -5.78 -3.15 23.41
CA VAL A 12 -5.69 -2.22 22.28
C VAL A 12 -4.24 -2.09 21.80
N ARG A 13 -3.28 -1.96 22.73
CA ARG A 13 -1.85 -1.88 22.39
C ARG A 13 -1.37 -3.14 21.66
N ASP A 14 -1.78 -4.31 22.13
CA ASP A 14 -1.45 -5.58 21.50
C ASP A 14 -2.00 -5.66 20.07
N ARG A 15 -3.28 -5.29 19.87
CA ARG A 15 -3.90 -5.23 18.54
C ARG A 15 -3.19 -4.25 17.61
N LEU A 16 -2.84 -3.06 18.08
CA LEU A 16 -2.08 -2.08 17.29
C LEU A 16 -0.71 -2.61 16.86
N ARG A 17 0.02 -3.28 17.78
CA ARG A 17 1.30 -3.94 17.47
C ARG A 17 1.10 -5.05 16.44
N GLY A 18 0.10 -5.90 16.64
CA GLY A 18 -0.25 -6.98 15.72
C GLY A 18 -0.62 -6.47 14.33
N SER A 19 -1.36 -5.37 14.21
CA SER A 19 -1.70 -4.76 12.93
C SER A 19 -0.47 -4.22 12.20
N LEU A 20 0.43 -3.52 12.89
CA LEU A 20 1.66 -2.99 12.28
C LEU A 20 2.61 -4.11 11.85
N TRP A 21 2.89 -5.08 12.73
CA TRP A 21 3.71 -6.24 12.37
C TRP A 21 3.06 -7.06 11.26
N GLY A 22 1.76 -7.29 11.33
CA GLY A 22 1.00 -8.01 10.31
C GLY A 22 1.11 -7.36 8.94
N LEU A 23 1.09 -6.03 8.84
CA LEU A 23 1.29 -5.30 7.58
C LEU A 23 2.66 -5.62 6.97
N PHE A 24 3.75 -5.47 7.73
CA PHE A 24 5.10 -5.72 7.22
C PHE A 24 5.35 -7.20 6.92
N ILE A 25 4.83 -8.10 7.74
CA ILE A 25 4.94 -9.55 7.53
C ILE A 25 4.18 -9.96 6.26
N ALA A 26 2.94 -9.50 6.10
CA ALA A 26 2.10 -9.84 4.96
C ALA A 26 2.67 -9.30 3.65
N ASP A 27 3.19 -8.07 3.63
CA ASP A 27 3.85 -7.49 2.46
C ASP A 27 5.05 -8.35 2.00
N ALA A 28 5.95 -8.69 2.92
CA ALA A 28 7.13 -9.50 2.61
C ALA A 28 6.77 -10.94 2.18
N LEU A 29 5.72 -11.54 2.76
CA LEU A 29 5.22 -12.86 2.35
C LEU A 29 4.53 -12.84 0.99
N ALA A 30 3.86 -11.74 0.64
CA ALA A 30 3.09 -11.61 -0.60
C ALA A 30 3.94 -11.22 -1.81
N ALA A 31 5.03 -10.47 -1.61
CA ALA A 31 5.89 -9.95 -2.68
C ALA A 31 6.32 -11.00 -3.72
N PRO A 32 6.72 -12.24 -3.35
CA PRO A 32 7.10 -13.28 -4.33
C PRO A 32 5.95 -13.78 -5.20
N THR A 33 4.70 -13.53 -4.81
CA THR A 33 3.50 -14.00 -5.52
C THR A 33 2.76 -12.90 -6.27
N HIS A 34 3.25 -11.67 -6.21
CA HIS A 34 2.61 -10.52 -6.86
C HIS A 34 2.58 -10.70 -8.39
N TRP A 35 1.45 -10.38 -9.01
CA TRP A 35 1.19 -10.49 -10.46
C TRP A 35 1.15 -11.91 -11.06
N PHE A 36 1.01 -12.94 -10.23
CA PHE A 36 0.69 -14.29 -10.71
C PHE A 36 -0.80 -14.46 -11.05
N TYR A 37 -1.20 -14.02 -12.24
CA TYR A 37 -2.60 -14.11 -12.71
C TYR A 37 -3.17 -15.54 -12.77
N GLY A 38 -2.31 -16.55 -12.93
CA GLY A 38 -2.75 -17.96 -12.90
C GLY A 38 -2.91 -18.54 -11.49
N GLY A 39 -2.85 -17.71 -10.44
CA GLY A 39 -3.10 -18.08 -9.05
C GLY A 39 -2.12 -19.12 -8.49
N GLU A 40 -2.59 -19.90 -7.50
CA GLU A 40 -1.79 -20.93 -6.81
C GLU A 40 -1.05 -21.87 -7.78
N PRO A 41 -1.66 -22.41 -8.86
CA PRO A 41 -0.95 -23.28 -9.80
C PRO A 41 0.27 -22.63 -10.44
N SER A 42 0.20 -21.35 -10.83
CA SER A 42 1.34 -20.64 -11.43
C SER A 42 2.43 -20.35 -10.41
N VAL A 43 2.06 -19.96 -9.19
CA VAL A 43 3.03 -19.78 -8.09
C VAL A 43 3.76 -21.09 -7.81
N ARG A 44 3.03 -22.21 -7.69
CA ARG A 44 3.63 -23.52 -7.40
C ARG A 44 4.60 -23.99 -8.49
N ARG A 45 4.27 -23.74 -9.76
CA ARG A 45 5.19 -24.06 -10.86
C ARG A 45 6.45 -23.21 -10.81
N ALA A 46 6.34 -21.91 -10.52
CA ALA A 46 7.48 -21.00 -10.49
C ALA A 46 8.43 -21.27 -9.31
N TYR A 47 7.91 -21.67 -8.16
CA TYR A 47 8.70 -21.89 -6.94
C TYR A 47 8.92 -23.37 -6.58
N GLY A 48 8.50 -24.30 -7.43
CA GLY A 48 8.65 -25.74 -7.20
C GLY A 48 7.80 -26.30 -6.05
N GLY A 49 6.81 -25.55 -5.54
CA GLY A 49 6.00 -25.97 -4.40
C GLY A 49 5.16 -24.86 -3.79
N ARG A 50 4.52 -25.18 -2.66
CA ARG A 50 3.84 -24.18 -1.83
C ARG A 50 4.87 -23.37 -1.05
N LEU A 51 4.63 -22.07 -0.92
CA LEU A 51 5.47 -21.20 -0.09
C LEU A 51 5.08 -21.36 1.38
N SER A 52 6.07 -21.51 2.27
CA SER A 52 5.86 -21.69 3.72
C SER A 52 6.63 -20.67 4.56
N GLY A 53 7.22 -19.65 3.95
CA GLY A 53 7.99 -18.63 4.65
C GLY A 53 8.44 -17.52 3.72
N TYR A 54 9.39 -16.71 4.19
CA TYR A 54 10.00 -15.65 3.41
C TYR A 54 10.87 -16.24 2.29
N ILE A 55 10.54 -15.89 1.05
CA ILE A 55 11.22 -16.38 -0.14
C ILE A 55 11.62 -15.18 -0.99
N LYS A 56 12.76 -15.29 -1.64
CA LYS A 56 13.21 -14.30 -2.62
C LYS A 56 12.33 -14.38 -3.88
N PRO A 57 11.76 -13.26 -4.37
CA PRO A 57 11.04 -13.28 -5.64
C PRO A 57 11.92 -13.80 -6.79
N ASN A 58 11.37 -14.66 -7.64
CA ASN A 58 12.08 -15.13 -8.83
C ASN A 58 12.46 -13.95 -9.73
N PHE A 59 13.57 -14.08 -10.46
CA PHE A 59 14.00 -13.04 -11.39
C PHE A 59 13.00 -12.87 -12.54
N GLU A 60 12.57 -13.97 -13.14
CA GLU A 60 11.60 -13.98 -14.24
C GLU A 60 10.19 -14.29 -13.73
N LEU A 61 9.20 -13.65 -14.36
CA LEU A 61 7.78 -13.90 -14.14
C LEU A 61 7.10 -14.03 -15.50
N ALA A 62 6.75 -15.25 -15.87
CA ALA A 62 6.05 -15.52 -17.12
C ALA A 62 4.75 -14.70 -17.21
N GLY A 63 4.62 -13.90 -18.27
CA GLY A 63 3.46 -13.04 -18.48
C GLY A 63 3.55 -11.68 -17.76
N SER A 64 4.68 -11.36 -17.13
CA SER A 64 4.93 -10.01 -16.60
C SER A 64 4.74 -8.97 -17.69
N ILE A 65 4.03 -7.89 -17.34
CA ILE A 65 3.80 -6.74 -18.22
C ILE A 65 4.60 -5.52 -17.76
N MET A 66 5.55 -5.68 -16.84
CA MET A 66 6.34 -4.55 -16.33
C MET A 66 7.07 -3.81 -17.45
N ASN A 67 7.54 -4.53 -18.47
CA ASN A 67 8.19 -3.98 -19.66
C ASN A 67 7.26 -3.14 -20.58
N LYS A 68 5.95 -3.13 -20.33
CA LYS A 68 4.97 -2.31 -21.05
C LYS A 68 4.66 -1.00 -20.32
N SER A 69 5.18 -0.81 -19.12
CA SER A 69 4.92 0.36 -18.29
C SER A 69 5.79 1.55 -18.70
N ASN A 70 5.23 2.76 -18.64
CA ASN A 70 5.93 4.00 -18.95
C ASN A 70 7.02 4.30 -17.90
N THR A 71 8.28 4.45 -18.29
CA THR A 71 9.36 4.76 -17.33
C THR A 71 9.46 6.25 -16.97
N GLY A 72 8.69 7.11 -17.62
CA GLY A 72 8.64 8.56 -17.39
C GLY A 72 7.31 9.12 -16.92
N GLY A 73 6.30 8.28 -16.62
CA GLY A 73 4.97 8.79 -16.26
C GLY A 73 3.93 7.69 -16.05
N ALA A 74 2.68 8.03 -16.30
CA ALA A 74 1.53 7.16 -16.01
C ALA A 74 1.46 5.87 -16.85
N GLY A 75 0.86 4.82 -16.26
CA GLY A 75 0.34 3.66 -16.98
C GLY A 75 1.34 2.92 -17.89
N ARG A 76 0.81 2.39 -19.00
CA ARG A 76 1.58 1.78 -20.09
C ARG A 76 2.16 2.87 -21.00
N GLY A 77 3.37 2.68 -21.52
CA GLY A 77 3.97 3.67 -22.40
C GLY A 77 5.45 3.48 -22.69
N SER A 78 6.12 4.59 -22.97
CA SER A 78 7.49 4.63 -23.47
C SER A 78 8.54 4.19 -22.42
N TYR A 79 9.59 3.52 -22.88
CA TYR A 79 10.82 3.27 -22.13
C TYR A 79 11.83 4.45 -22.19
N GLY A 80 11.48 5.51 -22.94
CA GLY A 80 12.35 6.67 -23.14
C GLY A 80 12.41 7.62 -21.94
N GLY A 81 11.46 7.57 -21.01
CA GLY A 81 11.46 8.42 -19.82
C GLY A 81 12.42 7.92 -18.73
N ASP A 82 12.88 8.83 -17.87
CA ASP A 82 13.93 8.55 -16.88
C ASP A 82 13.48 8.75 -15.42
N ILE A 83 12.17 8.82 -15.15
CA ILE A 83 11.68 8.85 -13.76
C ILE A 83 12.12 7.58 -13.05
N ILE A 84 11.81 6.41 -13.62
CA ILE A 84 12.37 5.14 -13.17
C ILE A 84 13.85 5.08 -13.57
N GLY A 85 14.73 4.90 -12.58
CA GLY A 85 16.16 4.72 -12.77
C GLY A 85 17.01 5.94 -12.44
N THR A 86 16.50 7.15 -12.67
CA THR A 86 17.23 8.40 -12.41
C THR A 86 16.61 9.25 -11.31
N VAL A 87 15.28 9.37 -11.24
CA VAL A 87 14.60 10.19 -10.20
C VAL A 87 14.18 9.34 -9.01
N ILE A 88 13.64 8.15 -9.28
CA ILE A 88 13.23 7.14 -8.28
C ILE A 88 13.68 5.76 -8.75
N ASN A 89 13.63 4.75 -7.87
CA ASN A 89 14.12 3.39 -8.18
C ASN A 89 15.53 3.41 -8.82
N HIS A 90 16.44 4.19 -8.25
CA HIS A 90 17.77 4.47 -8.80
C HIS A 90 18.50 3.21 -9.28
N GLY A 91 18.98 3.24 -10.53
CA GLY A 91 19.74 2.14 -11.12
C GLY A 91 18.92 0.87 -11.42
N LYS A 92 17.58 0.95 -11.51
CA LYS A 92 16.70 -0.23 -11.72
C LYS A 92 15.93 -0.20 -13.04
N LYS A 93 16.15 0.81 -13.90
CA LYS A 93 15.46 0.95 -15.20
C LYS A 93 15.67 -0.25 -16.13
N GLN A 94 16.79 -0.96 -16.05
CA GLN A 94 17.08 -2.14 -16.86
C GLN A 94 16.11 -3.31 -16.66
N TYR A 95 15.41 -3.38 -15.52
CA TYR A 95 14.39 -4.41 -15.25
C TYR A 95 13.09 -4.14 -16.00
N TRP A 96 12.84 -2.89 -16.39
CA TRP A 96 11.66 -2.44 -17.13
C TRP A 96 11.84 -2.48 -18.65
N ALA A 97 12.98 -2.99 -19.14
CA ALA A 97 13.33 -2.90 -20.56
C ALA A 97 12.35 -3.69 -21.46
N PRO A 98 11.99 -3.15 -22.64
CA PRO A 98 11.12 -3.84 -23.61
C PRO A 98 11.58 -5.26 -23.93
N GLY A 99 10.63 -6.17 -24.14
CA GLY A 99 10.90 -7.57 -24.47
C GLY A 99 11.27 -8.46 -23.28
N LYS A 100 11.54 -7.90 -22.09
CA LYS A 100 11.81 -8.71 -20.89
C LYS A 100 10.54 -9.14 -20.15
N SER A 101 10.60 -10.27 -19.45
CA SER A 101 9.53 -10.76 -18.56
C SER A 101 10.04 -10.88 -17.12
N VAL A 102 10.50 -9.75 -16.58
CA VAL A 102 11.08 -9.67 -15.22
C VAL A 102 9.98 -9.56 -14.17
N HIS A 103 10.17 -10.20 -13.03
CA HIS A 103 9.27 -10.04 -11.89
C HIS A 103 9.36 -8.64 -11.30
N TYR A 104 8.22 -8.06 -10.94
CA TYR A 104 8.08 -6.74 -10.34
C TYR A 104 8.98 -6.48 -9.12
N HIS A 105 9.34 -7.53 -8.39
CA HIS A 105 10.10 -7.45 -7.15
C HIS A 105 11.38 -8.29 -7.21
N CYS A 106 11.90 -8.58 -8.41
CA CYS A 106 13.07 -9.45 -8.64
C CYS A 106 14.35 -9.01 -7.90
N THR A 107 14.40 -7.77 -7.43
CA THR A 107 15.52 -7.18 -6.71
C THR A 107 15.46 -7.45 -5.22
N LEU A 108 14.26 -7.68 -4.65
CA LEU A 108 14.09 -7.91 -3.22
C LEU A 108 14.77 -9.19 -2.77
N GLU A 109 15.25 -9.19 -1.53
CA GLU A 109 15.70 -10.40 -0.84
C GLU A 109 14.55 -11.09 -0.08
N ALA A 110 14.79 -12.33 0.36
CA ALA A 110 13.82 -13.07 1.16
C ALA A 110 13.47 -12.30 2.45
N GLY A 111 12.20 -11.93 2.58
CA GLY A 111 11.69 -11.21 3.76
C GLY A 111 11.87 -9.69 3.67
N GLU A 112 12.41 -9.17 2.58
CA GLU A 112 12.49 -7.73 2.34
C GLU A 112 11.11 -7.18 1.95
N ASN A 113 10.77 -6.01 2.50
CA ASN A 113 9.52 -5.33 2.18
C ASN A 113 9.56 -4.66 0.81
N THR A 114 8.40 -4.59 0.16
CA THR A 114 8.21 -3.80 -1.05
C THR A 114 8.38 -2.30 -0.78
N LEU A 115 8.37 -1.51 -1.85
CA LEU A 115 8.36 -0.05 -1.74
C LEU A 115 7.20 0.46 -0.88
N GLU A 116 5.98 -0.07 -1.03
CA GLU A 116 4.78 0.44 -0.34
C GLU A 116 4.91 0.28 1.18
N ALA A 117 5.34 -0.89 1.66
CA ALA A 117 5.60 -1.09 3.09
C ALA A 117 6.82 -0.28 3.58
N SER A 118 7.85 -0.12 2.74
CA SER A 118 8.97 0.77 3.07
C SER A 118 8.50 2.22 3.29
N LEU A 119 7.53 2.72 2.51
CA LEU A 119 6.91 4.02 2.70
C LEU A 119 6.05 4.09 3.97
N VAL A 120 5.36 3.01 4.34
CA VAL A 120 4.67 2.92 5.64
C VAL A 120 5.67 3.09 6.79
N ARG A 121 6.86 2.49 6.70
CA ARG A 121 7.91 2.70 7.71
C ARG A 121 8.37 4.16 7.80
N VAL A 122 8.49 4.86 6.67
CA VAL A 122 8.79 6.31 6.65
C VAL A 122 7.66 7.09 7.33
N LEU A 123 6.40 6.81 6.98
CA LEU A 123 5.22 7.43 7.56
C LEU A 123 5.13 7.24 9.08
N VAL A 124 5.32 6.01 9.58
CA VAL A 124 5.29 5.72 11.04
C VAL A 124 6.40 6.49 11.78
N ARG A 125 7.58 6.65 11.18
CA ARG A 125 8.65 7.49 11.75
C ARG A 125 8.26 8.97 11.79
N CYS A 126 7.60 9.48 10.75
CA CYS A 126 7.08 10.86 10.72
C CYS A 126 6.08 11.08 11.85
N ILE A 127 5.09 10.18 11.97
CA ILE A 127 4.08 10.22 13.03
C ILE A 127 4.75 10.20 14.42
N THR A 128 5.71 9.31 14.62
CA THR A 128 6.43 9.19 15.90
C THR A 128 7.24 10.45 16.22
N LYS A 129 7.96 11.01 15.24
CA LYS A 129 8.74 12.25 15.37
C LYS A 129 7.84 13.45 15.69
N ASN A 130 6.60 13.43 15.22
CA ASN A 130 5.60 14.46 15.44
C ASN A 130 4.68 14.16 16.65
N GLY A 131 5.22 13.54 17.70
CA GLY A 131 4.49 13.30 18.96
C GLY A 131 3.29 12.36 18.84
N GLY A 132 3.27 11.48 17.82
CA GLY A 132 2.17 10.56 17.55
C GLY A 132 1.10 11.12 16.60
N ALA A 133 1.27 12.33 16.08
CA ALA A 133 0.30 12.96 15.17
C ALA A 133 0.72 12.84 13.71
N PHE A 134 -0.23 12.47 12.84
CA PHE A 134 -0.03 12.52 11.39
C PHE A 134 0.02 13.97 10.90
N ASP A 135 1.00 14.26 10.05
CA ASP A 135 1.14 15.53 9.34
C ASP A 135 1.48 15.23 7.87
N ALA A 136 0.61 15.69 6.97
CA ALA A 136 0.71 15.40 5.55
C ALA A 136 1.90 16.11 4.88
N ASP A 137 2.27 17.31 5.34
CA ASP A 137 3.40 18.05 4.77
C ASP A 137 4.72 17.44 5.21
N LEU A 138 4.82 17.08 6.49
CA LEU A 138 5.98 16.36 7.02
C LEU A 138 6.18 15.05 6.26
N PHE A 139 5.12 14.25 6.12
CA PHE A 139 5.23 12.99 5.38
C PHE A 139 5.52 13.22 3.90
N GLN A 140 4.90 14.20 3.24
CA GLN A 140 5.17 14.49 1.83
C GLN A 140 6.64 14.85 1.59
N LYS A 141 7.24 15.65 2.50
CA LYS A 141 8.67 15.95 2.46
C LYS A 141 9.51 14.67 2.58
N GLU A 142 9.28 13.87 3.63
CA GLU A 142 10.06 12.65 3.88
C GLU A 142 9.85 11.58 2.80
N TYR A 143 8.66 11.51 2.20
CA TYR A 143 8.35 10.70 1.03
C TYR A 143 9.20 11.11 -0.17
N MET A 144 9.27 12.41 -0.49
CA MET A 144 10.11 12.90 -1.57
C MET A 144 11.59 12.59 -1.33
N ASP A 145 12.08 12.88 -0.12
CA ASP A 145 13.47 12.61 0.26
C ASP A 145 13.79 11.11 0.15
N PHE A 146 12.92 10.23 0.65
CA PHE A 146 13.11 8.79 0.57
C PHE A 146 13.11 8.26 -0.88
N MET A 147 12.14 8.68 -1.69
CA MET A 147 11.98 8.20 -3.07
C MET A 147 13.13 8.64 -3.98
N THR A 148 13.68 9.83 -3.72
CA THR A 148 14.76 10.43 -4.51
C THR A 148 16.17 10.13 -3.98
N MET A 149 16.29 9.45 -2.84
CA MET A 149 17.58 9.02 -2.30
C MET A 149 18.05 7.70 -2.95
N PRO A 150 19.23 7.65 -3.60
CA PRO A 150 19.79 6.39 -4.08
C PRO A 150 20.00 5.39 -2.93
N GLY A 151 19.62 4.12 -3.15
CA GLY A 151 19.81 3.05 -2.17
C GLY A 151 18.85 3.07 -0.96
N SER A 152 17.81 3.91 -0.97
CA SER A 152 16.82 3.96 0.12
C SER A 152 15.93 2.72 0.27
N HIS A 153 15.76 1.97 -0.82
CA HIS A 153 15.08 0.68 -0.87
C HIS A 153 15.62 -0.17 -2.02
N ASN A 154 15.39 -1.49 -1.97
CA ASN A 154 15.86 -2.42 -3.00
C ASN A 154 14.81 -2.70 -4.09
N ASP A 155 13.52 -2.45 -3.84
CA ASP A 155 12.46 -2.74 -4.82
C ASP A 155 12.64 -2.07 -6.18
N CYS A 156 12.46 -2.83 -7.27
CA CYS A 156 12.57 -2.34 -8.64
C CYS A 156 11.24 -1.86 -9.22
N TYR A 157 10.12 -2.14 -8.56
CA TYR A 157 8.83 -1.65 -8.99
C TYR A 157 8.42 -0.38 -8.24
N ALA A 158 7.71 0.49 -8.94
CA ALA A 158 6.98 1.60 -8.36
C ALA A 158 5.63 1.74 -9.07
N SER A 159 4.58 1.81 -8.27
CA SER A 159 3.20 1.98 -8.71
C SER A 159 3.02 3.26 -9.55
N THR A 160 1.97 3.29 -10.37
CA THR A 160 1.69 4.42 -11.28
C THR A 160 1.58 5.76 -10.55
N CYS A 161 0.96 5.80 -9.37
CA CYS A 161 0.81 7.03 -8.59
C CYS A 161 2.16 7.71 -8.29
N HIS A 162 3.20 6.93 -7.95
CA HIS A 162 4.53 7.46 -7.67
C HIS A 162 5.17 8.04 -8.92
N ARG A 163 5.08 7.33 -10.05
CA ARG A 163 5.59 7.83 -11.34
C ARG A 163 4.92 9.13 -11.74
N MET A 164 3.59 9.22 -11.63
CA MET A 164 2.82 10.44 -11.91
C MET A 164 3.19 11.59 -10.97
N PHE A 165 3.36 11.32 -9.68
CA PHE A 165 3.80 12.32 -8.71
C PHE A 165 5.13 12.94 -9.14
N PHE A 166 6.12 12.10 -9.47
CA PHE A 166 7.44 12.59 -9.84
C PHE A 166 7.47 13.19 -11.25
N GLU A 167 6.59 12.79 -12.16
CA GLU A 167 6.42 13.43 -13.47
C GLU A 167 6.00 14.89 -13.30
N ASN A 168 4.95 15.12 -12.51
CA ASN A 168 4.50 16.47 -12.16
C ASN A 168 5.61 17.27 -11.45
N ARG A 169 6.31 16.64 -10.51
CA ARG A 169 7.39 17.29 -9.76
C ARG A 169 8.54 17.73 -10.67
N MET A 170 8.89 16.92 -11.67
CA MET A 170 9.93 17.24 -12.66
C MET A 170 9.48 18.33 -13.64
N ASN A 171 8.17 18.49 -13.84
CA ASN A 171 7.57 19.57 -14.61
C ASN A 171 7.36 20.87 -13.80
N GLY A 172 7.94 20.96 -12.59
CA GLY A 172 7.87 22.17 -11.76
C GLY A 172 6.56 22.36 -11.00
N VAL A 173 5.68 21.37 -11.00
CA VAL A 173 4.43 21.41 -10.21
C VAL A 173 4.78 21.40 -8.71
N PRO A 174 4.16 22.27 -7.88
CA PRO A 174 4.37 22.25 -6.44
C PRO A 174 4.03 20.88 -5.82
N PRO A 175 4.77 20.39 -4.79
CA PRO A 175 4.57 19.05 -4.21
C PRO A 175 3.12 18.72 -3.84
N ARG A 176 2.39 19.66 -3.22
CA ARG A 176 0.97 19.48 -2.85
C ARG A 176 0.02 19.25 -4.03
N GLN A 177 0.44 19.59 -5.25
CA GLN A 177 -0.33 19.45 -6.49
C GLN A 177 0.20 18.31 -7.39
N CYS A 178 1.30 17.65 -6.99
CA CYS A 178 1.87 16.54 -7.75
C CYS A 178 1.02 15.26 -7.77
N PRO A 179 0.30 14.89 -6.69
CA PRO A 179 -0.63 13.75 -6.71
C PRO A 179 -1.63 13.87 -7.85
N SER A 180 -1.79 12.80 -8.63
CA SER A 180 -2.64 12.79 -9.82
C SER A 180 -3.45 11.50 -9.90
N ASN A 181 -4.26 11.37 -10.95
CA ASN A 181 -5.10 10.22 -11.23
C ASN A 181 -5.26 10.03 -12.75
N ASP A 182 -5.00 8.83 -13.23
CA ASP A 182 -5.17 8.45 -14.64
C ASP A 182 -6.52 7.78 -14.92
N GLY A 183 -7.41 7.72 -13.92
CA GLY A 183 -8.72 7.08 -13.99
C GLY A 183 -8.68 5.55 -14.07
N HIS A 184 -7.50 4.94 -13.85
CA HIS A 184 -7.32 3.51 -14.04
C HIS A 184 -6.37 2.85 -13.03
N ASN A 185 -5.13 3.34 -12.92
CA ASN A 185 -4.06 2.71 -12.14
C ASN A 185 -3.81 3.39 -10.79
N VAL A 186 -4.59 4.43 -10.45
CA VAL A 186 -4.50 5.15 -9.17
C VAL A 186 -5.64 4.78 -8.22
N ASP A 187 -6.82 4.47 -8.75
CA ASP A 187 -8.00 4.04 -7.98
C ASP A 187 -7.92 2.55 -7.61
N THR A 188 -6.82 2.15 -6.98
CA THR A 188 -6.46 0.75 -6.74
C THR A 188 -6.23 0.45 -5.26
N ILE A 189 -6.36 -0.82 -4.87
CA ILE A 189 -6.36 -1.28 -3.47
C ILE A 189 -5.05 -1.05 -2.72
N ASP A 190 -3.91 -1.02 -3.43
CA ASP A 190 -2.60 -0.67 -2.86
C ASP A 190 -2.59 0.74 -2.25
N GLY A 191 -3.47 1.63 -2.71
CA GLY A 191 -3.67 2.95 -2.12
C GLY A 191 -4.14 2.92 -0.65
N LEU A 192 -4.58 1.78 -0.12
CA LEU A 192 -4.95 1.61 1.29
C LEU A 192 -3.76 1.33 2.22
N VAL A 193 -2.58 1.02 1.68
CA VAL A 193 -1.40 0.62 2.47
C VAL A 193 -0.93 1.75 3.39
N LEU A 194 -0.72 2.97 2.86
CA LEU A 194 -0.33 4.12 3.67
C LEU A 194 -1.42 4.61 4.63
N PRO A 195 -2.69 4.79 4.21
CA PRO A 195 -3.76 5.21 5.11
C PRO A 195 -4.03 4.22 6.26
N THR A 196 -3.68 2.94 6.12
CA THR A 196 -3.76 1.96 7.22
C THR A 196 -2.97 2.41 8.44
N ALA A 197 -1.75 2.90 8.28
CA ALA A 197 -0.94 3.36 9.40
C ALA A 197 -1.53 4.60 10.08
N VAL A 198 -2.11 5.53 9.30
CA VAL A 198 -2.79 6.71 9.85
C VAL A 198 -4.08 6.32 10.57
N ALA A 199 -4.85 5.36 10.05
CA ALA A 199 -6.04 4.85 10.73
C ALA A 199 -5.71 4.27 12.10
N LEU A 200 -4.60 3.52 12.21
CA LEU A 200 -4.12 2.99 13.49
C LEU A 200 -3.64 4.11 14.44
N ALA A 201 -2.90 5.10 13.92
CA ALA A 201 -2.38 6.22 14.71
C ALA A 201 -3.49 7.16 15.24
N THR A 202 -4.61 7.24 14.54
CA THR A 202 -5.71 8.17 14.84
C THR A 202 -6.86 7.51 15.60
N ILE A 203 -6.68 6.29 16.11
CA ILE A 203 -7.78 5.53 16.71
C ILE A 203 -8.37 6.16 17.98
N SER A 204 -7.60 6.98 18.69
CA SER A 204 -8.09 7.73 19.85
C SER A 204 -8.78 9.04 19.48
N LEU A 205 -8.67 9.50 18.23
CA LEU A 205 -9.31 10.73 17.78
C LEU A 205 -10.81 10.51 17.53
N PRO A 206 -11.62 11.59 17.56
CA PRO A 206 -12.99 11.57 17.07
C PRO A 206 -13.06 11.01 15.63
N PRO A 207 -14.06 10.18 15.29
CA PRO A 207 -14.16 9.52 13.99
C PRO A 207 -14.00 10.44 12.77
N ALA A 208 -14.59 11.64 12.80
CA ALA A 208 -14.47 12.61 11.71
C ALA A 208 -13.03 13.08 11.51
N GLN A 209 -12.33 13.44 12.59
CA GLN A 209 -10.93 13.89 12.53
C GLN A 209 -9.98 12.77 12.06
N ALA A 210 -10.24 11.52 12.47
CA ALA A 210 -9.51 10.37 11.98
C ALA A 210 -9.71 10.16 10.47
N ILE A 211 -10.96 10.28 9.98
CA ILE A 211 -11.26 10.20 8.54
C ILE A 211 -10.54 11.31 7.76
N ASP A 212 -10.54 12.55 8.26
CA ASP A 212 -9.86 13.66 7.59
C ASP A 212 -8.36 13.40 7.47
N ALA A 213 -7.72 12.89 8.53
CA ALA A 213 -6.30 12.51 8.50
C ALA A 213 -6.01 11.36 7.52
N ILE A 214 -6.89 10.35 7.48
CA ILE A 214 -6.79 9.20 6.54
C ILE A 214 -6.88 9.69 5.09
N LYS A 215 -7.86 10.54 4.77
CA LYS A 215 -8.01 11.12 3.42
C LYS A 215 -6.85 12.04 3.06
N ALA A 216 -6.35 12.82 4.02
CA ALA A 216 -5.15 13.63 3.81
C ALA A 216 -3.92 12.77 3.49
N CYS A 217 -3.78 11.58 4.10
CA CYS A 217 -2.72 10.62 3.79
C CYS A 217 -2.82 10.06 2.36
N VAL A 218 -4.04 9.70 1.91
CA VAL A 218 -4.29 9.33 0.50
C VAL A 218 -3.78 10.44 -0.43
N GLY A 219 -4.16 11.68 -0.10
CA GLY A 219 -3.81 12.89 -0.83
C GLY A 219 -2.31 13.20 -0.94
N VAL A 220 -1.43 12.54 -0.17
CA VAL A 220 0.02 12.75 -0.28
C VAL A 220 0.59 12.18 -1.57
N THR A 221 0.02 11.09 -2.08
CA THR A 221 0.55 10.35 -3.25
C THR A 221 -0.45 10.18 -4.38
N ARG A 222 -1.76 10.32 -4.10
CA ARG A 222 -2.84 10.02 -5.05
C ARG A 222 -3.90 11.11 -5.01
N HIS A 223 -4.47 11.45 -6.17
CA HIS A 223 -5.68 12.28 -6.23
C HIS A 223 -6.90 11.41 -6.53
N SER A 224 -7.47 10.75 -5.52
CA SER A 224 -8.54 9.76 -5.74
C SER A 224 -9.73 9.95 -4.82
N ALA A 225 -10.86 10.38 -5.39
CA ALA A 225 -12.14 10.44 -4.67
C ALA A 225 -12.64 9.04 -4.29
N ALA A 226 -12.50 8.06 -5.19
CA ALA A 226 -12.89 6.68 -4.91
C ALA A 226 -12.10 6.10 -3.72
N LEU A 227 -10.77 6.24 -3.75
CA LEU A 227 -9.91 5.74 -2.69
C LEU A 227 -10.14 6.45 -1.36
N ASN A 228 -10.49 7.75 -1.38
CA ASN A 228 -10.88 8.47 -0.15
C ASN A 228 -12.08 7.81 0.56
N GLU A 229 -13.07 7.33 -0.20
CA GLU A 229 -14.25 6.66 0.37
C GLU A 229 -13.91 5.25 0.88
N PHE A 230 -13.10 4.49 0.13
CA PHE A 230 -12.61 3.18 0.58
C PHE A 230 -11.71 3.30 1.82
N ALA A 231 -10.80 4.28 1.85
CA ALA A 231 -9.89 4.51 2.98
C ALA A 231 -10.65 4.93 4.24
N ALA A 232 -11.69 5.76 4.10
CA ALA A 232 -12.56 6.13 5.22
C ALA A 232 -13.28 4.90 5.80
N GLY A 233 -13.89 4.07 4.95
CA GLY A 233 -14.54 2.82 5.38
C GLY A 233 -13.56 1.84 6.01
N TRP A 234 -12.38 1.68 5.41
CA TRP A 234 -11.29 0.84 5.91
C TRP A 234 -10.81 1.30 7.30
N GLY A 235 -10.65 2.60 7.50
CA GLY A 235 -10.28 3.16 8.79
C GLY A 235 -11.30 2.89 9.89
N GLN A 236 -12.60 2.99 9.58
CA GLN A 236 -13.66 2.65 10.53
C GLN A 236 -13.70 1.15 10.86
N LEU A 237 -13.52 0.28 9.85
CA LEU A 237 -13.40 -1.16 10.06
C LEU A 237 -12.24 -1.48 11.02
N LEU A 238 -11.05 -0.91 10.76
CA LEU A 238 -9.88 -1.08 11.63
C LEU A 238 -10.13 -0.56 13.04
N ARG A 239 -10.79 0.59 13.19
CA ARG A 239 -11.17 1.14 14.49
C ARG A 239 -12.05 0.17 15.28
N SER A 240 -13.07 -0.41 14.66
CA SER A 240 -13.96 -1.40 15.29
C SER A 240 -13.18 -2.64 15.74
N ILE A 241 -12.34 -3.19 14.87
CA ILE A 241 -11.54 -4.39 15.18
C ILE A 241 -10.57 -4.11 16.33
N VAL A 242 -9.84 -3.00 16.29
CA VAL A 242 -8.87 -2.67 17.35
C VAL A 242 -9.59 -2.36 18.68
N SER A 243 -10.81 -1.82 18.63
CA SER A 243 -11.63 -1.55 19.83
C SER A 243 -12.23 -2.80 20.47
N GLY A 244 -12.12 -3.97 19.84
CA GLY A 244 -12.59 -5.24 20.40
C GLY A 244 -13.71 -5.92 19.64
N VAL A 245 -14.31 -5.27 18.63
CA VAL A 245 -15.43 -5.84 17.87
C VAL A 245 -14.95 -7.08 17.09
N PRO A 246 -15.66 -8.22 17.16
CA PRO A 246 -15.33 -9.40 16.38
C PRO A 246 -15.26 -9.10 14.87
N LEU A 247 -14.32 -9.71 14.16
CA LEU A 247 -14.04 -9.40 12.74
C LEU A 247 -15.28 -9.45 11.84
N ILE A 248 -16.10 -10.50 11.95
CA ILE A 248 -17.30 -10.66 11.12
C ILE A 248 -18.32 -9.57 11.41
N GLU A 249 -18.53 -9.24 12.68
CA GLU A 249 -19.44 -8.17 13.09
C GLU A 249 -18.94 -6.81 12.60
N ALA A 250 -17.65 -6.53 12.77
CA ALA A 250 -17.02 -5.31 12.30
C ALA A 250 -17.12 -5.16 10.77
N ALA A 251 -16.88 -6.24 10.02
CA ALA A 251 -17.00 -6.26 8.56
C ALA A 251 -18.44 -6.02 8.09
N GLN A 252 -19.42 -6.67 8.73
CA GLN A 252 -20.83 -6.44 8.43
C GLN A 252 -21.25 -5.00 8.77
N GLY A 253 -20.78 -4.45 9.89
CA GLY A 253 -20.97 -3.04 10.24
C GLY A 253 -20.41 -2.10 9.18
N ALA A 254 -19.16 -2.32 8.77
CA ALA A 254 -18.51 -1.53 7.74
C ALA A 254 -19.27 -1.58 6.40
N CYS A 255 -19.80 -2.73 5.99
CA CYS A 255 -20.63 -2.84 4.78
C CYS A 255 -21.97 -2.09 4.88
N ARG A 256 -22.54 -1.94 6.09
CA ARG A 256 -23.78 -1.16 6.31
C ARG A 256 -23.52 0.34 6.35
N GLU A 257 -22.41 0.75 6.95
CA GLU A 257 -22.12 2.15 7.26
C GLU A 257 -21.30 2.85 6.17
N SER A 258 -20.50 2.12 5.41
CA SER A 258 -19.70 2.64 4.30
C SER A 258 -20.33 2.26 2.96
N ARG A 259 -20.75 3.27 2.20
CA ARG A 259 -21.21 3.08 0.82
C ARG A 259 -20.15 2.39 -0.04
N ALA A 260 -18.87 2.73 0.13
CA ALA A 260 -17.77 2.11 -0.62
C ALA A 260 -17.62 0.62 -0.32
N LEU A 261 -17.71 0.22 0.95
CA LEU A 261 -17.56 -1.18 1.36
C LEU A 261 -18.85 -2.01 1.22
N SER A 262 -19.98 -1.39 0.90
CA SER A 262 -21.25 -2.11 0.65
C SER A 262 -21.15 -3.14 -0.49
N CYS A 263 -20.22 -2.94 -1.43
CA CYS A 263 -19.97 -3.88 -2.52
C CYS A 263 -19.54 -5.28 -2.05
N ALA A 264 -18.94 -5.39 -0.85
CA ALA A 264 -18.50 -6.65 -0.27
C ALA A 264 -19.55 -7.32 0.63
N ALA A 265 -20.75 -6.74 0.77
CA ALA A 265 -21.75 -7.20 1.73
C ALA A 265 -22.17 -8.67 1.50
N ARG A 266 -22.21 -9.11 0.24
CA ARG A 266 -22.55 -10.49 -0.12
C ARG A 266 -21.45 -11.46 0.32
N GLU A 267 -20.19 -11.17 0.01
CA GLU A 267 -19.04 -11.99 0.36
C GLU A 267 -18.90 -12.08 1.88
N VAL A 268 -19.04 -10.95 2.57
CA VAL A 268 -18.97 -10.86 4.04
C VAL A 268 -20.10 -11.63 4.71
N SER A 269 -21.33 -11.56 4.21
CA SER A 269 -22.48 -12.27 4.80
C SER A 269 -22.47 -13.77 4.54
N THR A 270 -21.96 -14.20 3.39
CA THR A 270 -21.97 -15.62 2.99
C THR A 270 -20.69 -16.36 3.35
N GLY A 271 -19.59 -15.65 3.64
CA GLY A 271 -18.25 -16.23 3.78
C GLY A 271 -17.71 -16.84 2.48
N ARG A 272 -18.41 -16.61 1.34
CA ARG A 272 -18.02 -17.14 0.03
C ARG A 272 -17.37 -16.03 -0.76
N PHE A 273 -16.04 -16.09 -0.87
CA PHE A 273 -15.27 -15.25 -1.76
C PHE A 273 -15.29 -15.87 -3.15
N ASN A 274 -15.82 -15.17 -4.15
CA ASN A 274 -15.64 -15.55 -5.54
C ASN A 274 -14.36 -14.87 -6.05
N PRO A 275 -13.24 -15.59 -6.23
CA PRO A 275 -11.99 -14.99 -6.70
C PRO A 275 -12.08 -14.49 -8.15
N VAL A 276 -13.20 -14.74 -8.84
CA VAL A 276 -13.44 -14.34 -10.24
C VAL A 276 -14.56 -13.30 -10.29
N VAL A 277 -14.30 -12.11 -9.74
CA VAL A 277 -14.92 -10.87 -10.21
C VAL A 277 -13.82 -9.80 -10.21
N ALA A 278 -13.05 -9.79 -11.29
CA ALA A 278 -12.32 -8.64 -11.81
C ALA A 278 -12.47 -8.68 -13.33
#